data_AF-A0A7X7P8K9-F1
#
_entry.id   AF-A0A7X7P8K9-F1
#
_cell.length_a   1.000
_cell.length_b   1.000
_cell.length_c   1.000
_cell.angle_alpha   90.00
_cell.angle_beta   90.00
_cell.angle_gamma   90.00
#
_symmetry.space_group_name_H-M   'P 1'
#
loop_
_entity.id
_entity.type
_entity.pdbx_description
1 polymer ?
#
loop_
_entity_poly.entity_id
_entity_poly.type
_entity_poly.pdbx_seq_one_letter_code
_entity_poly.pdbx_strand_id
1 'polypeptide(L)' 'MDIVKKIEALRAFYDSGKTLSFSYRLAQLKKLKKSIIKYEKQIEEALKADLNKSDNEAYMTEIGITLSELTNMISGLSSY' A
#
# COMPACT_ATOMS: atom_id res chain seq x y z
N MET A 1 10.03 -17.98 17.16
CA MET A 1 8.72 -18.13 17.85
C MET A 1 7.76 -16.97 17.57
N ASP A 2 8.22 -15.72 17.36
CA ASP A 2 7.36 -14.57 17.01
C ASP A 2 6.78 -14.62 15.57
N ILE A 3 7.58 -15.05 14.58
CA ILE A 3 7.16 -15.08 13.16
C ILE A 3 5.99 -16.05 12.94
N VAL A 4 6.04 -17.26 13.51
CA VAL A 4 4.98 -18.27 13.38
C VAL A 4 3.65 -17.73 13.92
N LYS A 5 3.69 -17.11 15.10
CA LYS A 5 2.52 -16.50 15.73
C LYS A 5 1.91 -15.36 14.88
N LYS A 6 2.74 -14.53 14.24
CA LYS A 6 2.28 -13.49 13.30
C LYS A 6 1.59 -14.09 12.08
N ILE A 7 2.14 -15.16 11.52
CA ILE A 7 1.55 -15.86 10.38
C ILE A 7 0.18 -16.45 10.74
N GLU A 8 0.06 -17.09 11.90
CA GLU A 8 -1.20 -17.64 12.39
C GLU A 8 -2.27 -16.54 12.56
N ALA A 9 -1.89 -15.38 13.11
CA ALA A 9 -2.80 -14.25 13.25
C ALA A 9 -3.27 -13.69 11.88
N LEU A 10 -2.37 -13.61 10.89
CA LEU A 10 -2.73 -13.17 9.54
C LEU A 10 -3.67 -14.17 8.85
N ARG A 11 -3.43 -15.48 9.01
CA ARG A 11 -4.31 -16.55 8.50
C ARG A 11 -5.69 -16.46 9.14
N ALA A 12 -5.76 -16.41 10.47
CA ALA A 12 -7.03 -16.27 11.18
C ALA A 12 -7.81 -15.01 10.78
N PHE A 13 -7.11 -13.89 10.52
CA PHE A 13 -7.75 -12.68 10.02
C PHE A 13 -8.31 -12.84 8.60
N TYR A 14 -7.56 -13.48 7.70
CA TYR A 14 -8.03 -13.80 6.36
C TYR A 14 -9.24 -14.76 6.40
N ASP A 15 -9.14 -15.83 7.19
CA ASP A 15 -10.17 -16.85 7.35
C ASP A 15 -11.46 -16.29 7.98
N SER A 16 -11.38 -15.14 8.67
CA SER A 16 -12.58 -14.42 9.15
C SER A 16 -13.45 -13.84 8.03
N GLY A 17 -12.99 -13.88 6.77
CA GLY A 17 -13.73 -13.39 5.60
C GLY A 17 -13.79 -11.86 5.48
N LYS A 18 -13.26 -11.11 6.45
CA LYS A 18 -13.29 -9.62 6.46
C LYS A 18 -12.68 -9.01 5.20
N THR A 19 -11.66 -9.65 4.65
CA THR A 19 -10.94 -9.20 3.44
C THR A 19 -11.74 -9.37 2.14
N LEU A 20 -12.81 -10.16 2.14
CA LEU A 20 -13.65 -10.40 0.96
C LEU A 20 -14.57 -9.21 0.66
N SER A 21 -15.02 -8.52 1.71
CA SER A 21 -15.94 -7.39 1.61
C SER A 21 -15.38 -6.30 0.69
N PHE A 22 -16.18 -5.88 -0.28
CA PHE A 22 -15.86 -4.76 -1.16
C PHE A 22 -15.53 -3.49 -0.38
N SER A 23 -16.35 -3.14 0.62
CA SER A 23 -16.16 -1.93 1.41
C SER A 23 -14.86 -1.97 2.23
N TYR A 24 -14.50 -3.17 2.73
CA TYR A 24 -13.24 -3.37 3.42
C TYR A 24 -12.04 -3.16 2.48
N ARG A 25 -12.05 -3.82 1.31
CA ARG A 25 -11.00 -3.68 0.29
C ARG A 25 -10.83 -2.22 -0.13
N LEU A 26 -11.93 -1.53 -0.45
CA LEU A 26 -11.92 -0.12 -0.83
C LEU A 26 -11.34 0.76 0.28
N ALA A 27 -11.72 0.51 1.54
CA ALA A 27 -11.20 1.25 2.68
C ALA A 27 -9.69 1.04 2.87
N GLN A 28 -9.18 -0.19 2.71
CA GLN A 28 -7.75 -0.46 2.82
C GLN A 28 -6.95 0.20 1.68
N LEU A 29 -7.42 0.14 0.43
CA LEU A 29 -6.76 0.81 -0.70
C LEU A 29 -6.69 2.34 -0.49
N LYS A 30 -7.80 2.95 -0.07
CA LYS A 30 -7.84 4.39 0.27
C LYS A 30 -6.92 4.73 1.43
N LYS A 31 -6.85 3.87 2.46
CA LYS A 31 -5.95 4.04 3.60
C LYS A 31 -4.49 4.00 3.13
N LEU A 32 -4.12 3.04 2.30
CA LEU A 32 -2.77 2.93 1.75
C LEU A 32 -2.39 4.17 0.91
N LYS A 33 -3.27 4.59 -0.01
CA LYS A 33 -3.05 5.82 -0.80
C LYS A 33 -2.83 7.04 0.09
N LYS A 34 -3.66 7.22 1.12
CA LYS A 34 -3.50 8.33 2.10
C LYS A 34 -2.18 8.23 2.87
N SER A 35 -1.78 7.02 3.26
CA SER A 35 -0.51 6.81 3.94
C SER A 35 0.67 7.18 3.06
N ILE A 36 0.69 6.75 1.78
CA ILE A 36 1.78 7.10 0.86
C ILE A 36 1.87 8.62 0.69
N ILE A 37 0.75 9.30 0.43
CA ILE A 37 0.74 10.78 0.30
C ILE A 37 1.23 11.45 1.59
N LYS A 38 0.77 10.96 2.76
CA LYS A 38 1.16 11.53 4.05
C LYS A 38 2.66 11.39 4.33
N TYR A 39 3.24 10.27 3.90
CA TYR A 39 4.64 9.90 4.20
C TYR A 39 5.56 10.05 2.99
N GLU A 40 5.13 10.78 1.95
CA GLU A 40 5.86 10.93 0.68
C GLU A 40 7.31 11.36 0.91
N LYS A 41 7.52 12.40 1.73
CA LYS A 41 8.86 12.89 2.01
C LYS A 41 9.77 11.86 2.68
N GLN A 42 9.24 11.10 3.62
CA GLN A 42 10.00 10.04 4.28
C GLN A 42 10.32 8.88 3.33
N ILE A 43 9.44 8.61 2.36
CA ILE A 43 9.69 7.61 1.32
C ILE A 43 10.81 8.11 0.39
N GLU A 44 10.78 9.37 -0.03
CA GLU A 44 11.87 9.98 -0.81
C GLU A 44 13.21 9.93 -0.09
N GLU A 45 13.24 10.29 1.20
CA GLU A 45 14.45 10.25 2.03
C GLU A 45 15.01 8.83 2.14
N ALA A 46 14.15 7.83 2.32
CA ALA A 46 14.55 6.43 2.34
C ALA A 46 15.11 5.98 0.99
N LEU A 47 14.44 6.33 -0.11
CA LEU A 47 14.89 6.01 -1.47
C LEU A 47 16.21 6.73 -1.81
N LYS A 48 16.43 7.94 -1.28
CA LYS A 48 17.71 8.63 -1.39
C LYS A 48 18.79 7.91 -0.61
N ALA A 49 18.52 7.47 0.61
CA ALA A 49 19.49 6.77 1.46
C ALA A 49 19.90 5.41 0.86
N ASP A 50 18.94 4.65 0.35
CA ASP A 50 19.18 3.29 -0.14
C ASP A 50 19.68 3.26 -1.60
N LEU A 51 19.12 4.13 -2.45
CA LEU A 51 19.32 4.08 -3.91
C LEU A 51 19.88 5.36 -4.51
N ASN A 52 20.12 6.40 -3.69
CA ASN A 52 20.58 7.73 -4.12
C ASN A 52 19.65 8.46 -5.12
N LYS A 53 18.39 8.02 -5.28
CA LYS A 53 17.39 8.65 -6.13
C LYS A 53 17.11 10.09 -5.69
N SER A 54 17.05 11.02 -6.65
CA SER A 54 16.52 12.38 -6.35
C SER A 54 15.01 12.32 -6.04
N ASP A 55 14.47 13.31 -5.33
CA ASP A 55 13.03 13.40 -5.03
C ASP A 55 12.17 13.20 -6.30
N ASN A 56 12.54 13.88 -7.40
CA ASN A 56 11.86 13.75 -8.69
C ASN A 56 11.92 12.32 -9.26
N GLU A 57 13.07 11.68 -9.17
CA GLU A 57 13.24 10.31 -9.66
C GLU A 57 12.46 9.31 -8.79
N ALA A 58 12.53 9.45 -7.47
CA ALA A 58 11.75 8.67 -6.51
C ALA A 58 10.25 8.80 -6.79
N TYR A 59 9.77 10.02 -7.03
CA TYR A 59 8.37 10.26 -7.37
C TYR A 59 7.99 9.63 -8.72
N MET A 60 8.75 9.89 -9.79
CA MET A 60 8.41 9.43 -11.14
C MET A 60 8.50 7.90 -11.30
N THR A 61 9.37 7.24 -10.54
CA THR A 61 9.66 5.80 -10.73
C THR A 61 9.02 4.90 -9.68
N GLU A 62 8.68 5.40 -8.50
CA GLU A 62 8.15 4.57 -7.40
C GLU A 62 6.82 5.12 -6.88
N ILE A 63 6.81 6.33 -6.33
CA ILE A 63 5.65 6.88 -5.60
C ILE A 63 4.49 7.16 -6.56
N GLY A 64 4.74 7.91 -7.63
CA GLY A 64 3.75 8.30 -8.62
C GLY A 64 3.15 7.09 -9.34
N ILE A 65 3.96 6.09 -9.70
CA ILE A 65 3.50 4.83 -10.29
C ILE A 65 2.57 4.12 -9.29
N THR A 66 3.00 3.96 -8.04
CA THR A 66 2.19 3.30 -7.00
C THR A 66 0.86 4.01 -6.75
N LEU A 67 0.87 5.36 -6.69
CA LEU A 67 -0.35 6.16 -6.53
C LEU A 67 -1.29 6.05 -7.73
N SER A 68 -0.75 5.95 -8.94
CA SER A 68 -1.51 5.72 -10.17
C SER A 68 -2.20 4.35 -10.12
N GLU A 69 -1.47 3.28 -9.81
CA GLU A 69 -2.02 1.93 -9.67
C GLU A 69 -3.11 1.87 -8.59
N LEU A 70 -2.89 2.50 -7.43
CA LEU A 70 -3.93 2.59 -6.40
C LEU A 70 -5.17 3.33 -6.88
N THR A 71 -5.01 4.36 -7.71
CA THR A 71 -6.15 5.11 -8.28
C THR A 71 -6.93 4.25 -9.28
N ASN A 72 -6.22 3.51 -10.14
CA ASN A 72 -6.82 2.59 -11.09
C ASN A 72 -7.58 1.49 -10.36
N MET A 73 -6.96 0.85 -9.36
CA MET A 73 -7.59 -0.22 -8.58
C MET A 73 -8.80 0.28 -7.78
N ILE A 74 -8.73 1.46 -7.16
CA ILE A 74 -9.87 2.04 -6.43
C ILE A 74 -11.05 2.31 -7.37
N SER A 75 -10.78 2.83 -8.56
CA SER A 75 -11.82 3.18 -9.55
C SER A 75 -12.42 1.93 -10.21
N GLY A 76 -11.57 0.93 -10.48
CA GLY A 76 -11.97 -0.33 -11.10
C GLY A 76 -12.55 -1.36 -10.13
N LEU A 77 -12.44 -1.17 -8.81
CA LEU A 77 -12.74 -2.20 -7.82
C LEU A 77 -14.16 -2.78 -7.94
N SER A 78 -15.14 -1.97 -8.37
CA SER A 78 -16.53 -2.40 -8.53
C SER A 78 -16.77 -3.29 -9.76
N SER A 79 -15.79 -3.33 -10.68
CA SER A 79 -15.86 -4.05 -11.94
C SER A 79 -15.19 -5.44 -11.87
N TYR A 80 -14.64 -5.82 -10.72
CA TYR A 80 -13.97 -7.11 -10.48
C TYR A 80 -14.80 -8.04 -9.60
#